data_AF-A0A285ZWS6-F1
#
_entry.id   AF-A0A285ZWS6-F1
#
_cell.length_a   1.000
_cell.length_b   1.000
_cell.length_c   1.000
_cell.angle_alpha   90.00
_cell.angle_beta   90.00
_cell.angle_gamma   90.00
#
_symmetry.space_group_name_H-M   'P 1'
#
loop_
_entity.id
_entity.type
_entity.pdbx_description
1 polymer ?
#
loop_
_entity_poly.entity_id
_entity_poly.type
_entity_poly.pdbx_seq_one_letter_code
_entity_poly.pdbx_strand_id
1 'polypeptide(L)'
;MVGISLCANTYWPPNLWPFVLVSLKQLGYEKMRLLDKYTMDDEAAFFYSEAVQLLDKSEKPFLLGGGMAVVNHTGMERCSKDLDIFIKPSDYMSILQLFSENGFEVQVYDVRWLAKIFRGGYYIDLIFSSVNNICRVDDSWFTRAAKGKFGDEEVLFLSAEDLIWCKSYIWNRERFDGADINHLLLSVGEQLDWKYLLERLDPHWHLLLAEILLFQFVYPNDYRRIIPQWLFDELMIRANQQYQLPAPLQKVCRGPLIDNTQYSIDIKQLDYKSCTIMTI
;
A
#
# COMPACT_ATOMS: atom_id res chain seq x y z
N MET A 1 12.05 18.66 -9.64
CA MET A 1 11.50 17.99 -8.43
C MET A 1 10.16 18.55 -7.93
N VAL A 2 9.70 19.75 -8.36
CA VAL A 2 8.38 20.30 -7.94
C VAL A 2 7.19 19.71 -8.71
N GLY A 3 7.43 19.17 -9.91
CA GLY A 3 6.41 18.73 -10.85
C GLY A 3 5.60 17.49 -10.50
N ILE A 4 6.25 16.48 -9.91
CA ILE A 4 5.59 15.23 -9.52
C ILE A 4 4.63 15.47 -8.33
N SER A 5 4.73 16.61 -7.65
CA SER A 5 3.86 16.98 -6.52
C SER A 5 2.42 17.27 -6.94
N LEU A 6 2.20 17.90 -8.11
CA LEU A 6 0.86 18.29 -8.58
C LEU A 6 0.01 17.09 -9.06
N CYS A 7 0.65 16.04 -9.57
CA CYS A 7 -0.02 14.82 -10.03
C CYS A 7 -0.28 13.78 -8.92
N ALA A 8 0.39 13.88 -7.77
CA ALA A 8 0.42 12.83 -6.77
C ALA A 8 -0.91 12.64 -6.00
N ASN A 9 -1.75 13.68 -5.96
CA ASN A 9 -2.90 13.75 -5.06
C ASN A 9 -4.24 13.94 -5.78
N THR A 10 -4.31 13.72 -7.10
CA THR A 10 -5.52 14.01 -7.88
C THR A 10 -5.98 12.78 -8.66
N TYR A 11 -7.20 12.32 -8.34
CA TYR A 11 -7.95 11.37 -9.15
C TYR A 11 -8.58 12.14 -10.30
N TRP A 12 -8.29 11.75 -11.54
CA TRP A 12 -8.93 12.32 -12.73
C TRP A 12 -9.80 11.25 -13.37
N PRO A 13 -11.06 11.55 -13.72
CA PRO A 13 -11.89 10.58 -14.41
C PRO A 13 -11.30 10.27 -15.81
N PRO A 14 -11.46 9.03 -16.32
CA PRO A 14 -10.77 8.57 -17.54
C PRO A 14 -10.99 9.46 -18.78
N ASN A 15 -12.15 10.11 -18.87
CA ASN A 15 -12.50 11.01 -19.98
C ASN A 15 -11.76 12.36 -19.95
N LEU A 16 -11.16 12.75 -18.83
CA LEU A 16 -10.40 13.99 -18.69
C LEU A 16 -8.90 13.79 -18.91
N TRP A 17 -8.41 12.54 -18.93
CA TRP A 17 -7.00 12.22 -19.04
C TRP A 17 -6.30 12.66 -20.33
N PRO A 18 -6.91 12.58 -21.52
CA PRO A 18 -6.31 13.14 -22.73
C PRO A 18 -6.02 14.65 -22.57
N PHE A 19 -6.89 15.38 -21.85
CA PHE A 19 -6.70 16.80 -21.57
C PHE A 19 -5.64 17.04 -20.49
N VAL A 20 -5.57 16.18 -19.47
CA VAL A 20 -4.51 16.22 -18.44
C VAL A 20 -3.14 15.95 -19.04
N LEU A 21 -2.99 14.92 -19.88
CA LEU A 21 -1.74 14.63 -20.61
C LEU A 21 -1.32 15.78 -21.52
N VAL A 22 -2.27 16.37 -22.26
CA VAL A 22 -2.00 17.55 -23.09
C VAL A 22 -1.59 18.74 -22.21
N SER A 23 -2.27 18.97 -21.09
CA SER A 23 -1.94 20.03 -20.14
C SER A 23 -0.58 19.80 -19.48
N LEU A 24 -0.22 18.57 -19.13
CA LEU A 24 1.10 18.22 -18.59
C LEU A 24 2.20 18.43 -19.64
N LYS A 25 1.97 18.02 -20.89
CA LYS A 25 2.89 18.32 -22.01
C LYS A 25 3.06 19.84 -22.21
N GLN A 26 1.97 20.61 -22.16
CA GLN A 26 2.01 22.08 -22.23
C GLN A 26 2.70 22.74 -21.03
N LEU A 27 2.67 22.09 -19.85
CA LEU A 27 3.39 22.51 -18.64
C LEU A 27 4.87 22.06 -18.61
N GLY A 28 5.42 21.54 -19.72
CA GLY A 28 6.83 21.20 -19.87
C GLY A 28 7.18 19.73 -19.58
N TYR A 29 6.19 18.83 -19.48
CA TYR A 29 6.40 17.39 -19.28
C TYR A 29 6.29 16.62 -20.61
N GLU A 30 7.17 16.91 -21.57
CA GLU A 30 7.11 16.34 -22.93
C GLU A 30 7.33 14.81 -22.97
N LYS A 31 7.96 14.22 -21.94
CA LYS A 31 8.36 12.80 -21.83
C LYS A 31 7.36 11.88 -21.10
N MET A 32 6.10 12.28 -20.94
CA MET A 32 5.09 11.42 -20.30
C MET A 32 4.40 10.48 -21.29
N ARG A 33 4.27 9.21 -20.88
CA ARG A 33 3.54 8.15 -21.59
C ARG A 33 2.57 7.44 -20.66
N LEU A 34 1.50 6.94 -21.25
CA LEU A 34 0.60 5.96 -20.63
C LEU A 34 1.19 4.56 -20.81
N LEU A 35 1.56 3.92 -19.70
CA LEU A 35 1.77 2.48 -19.63
C LEU A 35 0.48 1.89 -19.04
N ASP A 36 -0.35 1.25 -19.85
CA ASP A 36 -1.72 0.84 -19.48
C ASP A 36 -2.57 2.01 -18.91
N LYS A 37 -2.87 1.96 -17.60
CA LYS A 37 -3.67 2.95 -16.84
C LYS A 37 -2.77 3.89 -16.01
N TYR A 38 -1.47 3.87 -16.28
CA TYR A 38 -0.45 4.53 -15.48
C TYR A 38 0.23 5.63 -16.27
N THR A 39 0.20 6.84 -15.73
CA THR A 39 0.93 7.96 -16.33
C THR A 39 2.28 8.09 -15.64
N MET A 40 3.33 7.86 -16.41
CA MET A 40 4.71 7.92 -15.95
C MET A 40 5.63 8.53 -17.01
N ASP A 41 6.81 8.96 -16.58
CA ASP A 41 7.88 9.40 -17.49
C ASP A 41 8.41 8.22 -18.30
N ASP A 42 8.80 8.45 -19.56
CA ASP A 42 9.31 7.41 -20.47
C ASP A 42 10.54 6.68 -19.89
N GLU A 43 11.45 7.39 -19.22
CA GLU A 43 12.64 6.79 -18.60
C GLU A 43 12.25 5.94 -17.40
N ALA A 44 11.24 6.35 -16.64
CA ALA A 44 10.67 5.57 -15.55
C ALA A 44 9.98 4.30 -16.08
N ALA A 45 9.17 4.43 -17.14
CA ALA A 45 8.48 3.30 -17.77
C ALA A 45 9.48 2.23 -18.26
N PHE A 46 10.56 2.67 -18.92
CA PHE A 46 11.60 1.76 -19.38
C PHE A 46 12.31 1.08 -18.20
N PHE A 47 12.70 1.85 -17.18
CA PHE A 47 13.34 1.32 -15.97
C PHE A 47 12.47 0.27 -15.26
N TYR A 48 11.20 0.58 -15.03
CA TYR A 48 10.27 -0.33 -14.36
C TYR A 48 9.98 -1.58 -15.18
N SER A 49 9.80 -1.45 -16.50
CA SER A 49 9.56 -2.60 -17.38
C SER A 49 10.76 -3.54 -17.40
N GLU A 50 11.99 -3.00 -17.50
CA GLU A 50 13.20 -3.82 -17.47
C GLU A 50 13.39 -4.53 -16.12
N ALA A 51 13.07 -3.86 -15.01
CA ALA A 51 13.14 -4.47 -13.69
C ALA A 51 12.13 -5.62 -13.52
N VAL A 52 10.90 -5.46 -14.00
CA VAL A 52 9.87 -6.52 -14.00
C VAL A 52 10.31 -7.70 -14.87
N GLN A 53 10.82 -7.44 -16.08
CA GLN A 53 11.35 -8.49 -16.96
C GLN A 53 12.53 -9.25 -16.36
N LEU A 54 13.42 -8.55 -15.63
CA LEU A 54 14.56 -9.17 -14.96
C LEU A 54 14.10 -10.09 -13.83
N LEU A 55 13.10 -9.66 -13.06
CA LEU A 55 12.50 -10.47 -12.00
C LEU A 55 11.80 -11.71 -12.57
N ASP A 56 10.99 -11.55 -13.63
CA ASP A 56 10.29 -12.66 -14.27
C ASP A 56 11.26 -13.74 -14.78
N LYS A 57 12.33 -13.33 -15.49
CA LYS A 57 13.39 -14.23 -15.95
C LYS A 57 14.14 -14.96 -14.83
N SER A 58 14.12 -14.41 -13.61
CA SER A 58 14.79 -15.03 -12.46
C SER A 58 13.96 -16.10 -11.76
N GLU A 59 12.69 -16.28 -12.18
CA GLU A 59 11.71 -17.20 -11.58
C GLU A 59 11.47 -16.95 -10.07
N LYS A 60 11.83 -15.76 -9.57
CA LYS A 60 11.60 -15.37 -8.18
C LYS A 60 10.20 -14.78 -8.05
N PRO A 61 9.32 -15.34 -7.19
CA PRO A 61 7.98 -14.80 -7.01
C PRO A 61 8.02 -13.36 -6.50
N PHE A 62 7.28 -12.49 -7.18
CA PHE A 62 7.08 -11.10 -6.76
C PHE A 62 5.63 -10.69 -7.01
N LEU A 63 5.19 -9.63 -6.34
CA LEU A 63 3.89 -9.01 -6.55
C LEU A 63 4.06 -7.51 -6.73
N LEU A 64 3.26 -6.89 -7.59
CA LEU A 64 3.14 -5.45 -7.66
C LEU A 64 2.11 -4.95 -6.63
N GLY A 65 2.47 -3.91 -5.89
CA GLY A 65 1.64 -3.35 -4.83
C GLY A 65 1.36 -1.86 -5.00
N GLY A 66 1.14 -1.20 -3.86
CA GLY A 66 1.05 0.26 -3.78
C GLY A 66 0.00 0.87 -4.70
N GLY A 67 0.35 2.01 -5.30
CA GLY A 67 -0.54 2.73 -6.21
C GLY A 67 -0.92 1.90 -7.44
N MET A 68 0.03 1.12 -7.99
CA MET A 68 -0.20 0.26 -9.16
C MET A 68 -1.34 -0.72 -8.92
N ALA A 69 -1.28 -1.46 -7.82
CA ALA A 69 -2.29 -2.46 -7.51
C ALA A 69 -3.66 -1.83 -7.22
N VAL A 70 -3.72 -0.62 -6.65
CA VAL A 70 -4.99 0.12 -6.50
C VAL A 70 -5.62 0.41 -7.88
N VAL A 71 -4.84 0.86 -8.86
CA VAL A 71 -5.36 1.10 -10.22
C VAL A 71 -5.81 -0.21 -10.88
N ASN A 72 -5.09 -1.32 -10.66
CA ASN A 72 -5.50 -2.62 -11.19
C ASN A 72 -6.90 -3.01 -10.70
N HIS A 73 -7.17 -2.87 -9.39
CA HIS A 73 -8.46 -3.23 -8.78
C HIS A 73 -9.58 -2.23 -9.05
N THR A 74 -9.27 -0.94 -9.10
CA THR A 74 -10.29 0.13 -9.19
C THR A 74 -10.54 0.60 -10.62
N GLY A 75 -9.56 0.42 -11.51
CA GLY A 75 -9.52 1.06 -12.83
C GLY A 75 -9.36 2.58 -12.79
N MET A 76 -9.20 3.19 -11.61
CA MET A 76 -9.02 4.63 -11.47
C MET A 76 -7.58 4.99 -11.81
N GLU A 77 -7.38 5.75 -12.87
CA GLU A 77 -6.06 6.17 -13.33
C GLU A 77 -5.36 7.09 -12.32
N ARG A 78 -4.07 6.84 -12.10
CA ARG A 78 -3.23 7.57 -11.14
C ARG A 78 -1.81 7.72 -11.65
N CYS A 79 -1.17 8.82 -11.26
CA CYS A 79 0.27 8.96 -11.37
C CYS A 79 0.94 8.24 -10.20
N SER A 80 1.86 7.32 -10.48
CA SER A 80 2.74 6.73 -9.46
C SER A 80 4.12 7.35 -9.55
N LYS A 81 4.74 7.60 -8.39
CA LYS A 81 6.10 8.16 -8.31
C LYS A 81 7.18 7.08 -8.28
N ASP A 82 6.77 5.90 -7.85
CA ASP A 82 7.57 4.72 -7.54
C ASP A 82 6.83 3.46 -8.00
N LEU A 83 7.58 2.37 -8.07
CA LEU A 83 7.06 1.02 -8.27
C LEU A 83 7.28 0.24 -6.98
N ASP A 84 6.20 -0.24 -6.37
CA ASP A 84 6.25 -1.09 -5.18
C ASP A 84 6.23 -2.57 -5.58
N ILE A 85 7.32 -3.28 -5.28
CA ILE A 85 7.46 -4.72 -5.50
C ILE A 85 7.53 -5.44 -4.16
N PHE A 86 6.59 -6.35 -3.94
CA PHE A 86 6.50 -7.18 -2.75
C PHE A 86 7.11 -8.56 -3.00
N ILE A 87 7.98 -8.99 -2.09
CA ILE A 87 8.72 -10.26 -2.17
C ILE A 87 8.77 -10.93 -0.81
N LYS A 88 9.07 -12.24 -0.78
CA LYS A 88 9.34 -12.90 0.50
C LYS A 88 10.62 -12.36 1.13
N PRO A 89 10.66 -12.21 2.46
CA PRO A 89 11.87 -11.85 3.19
C PRO A 89 13.04 -12.83 3.02
N SER A 90 12.81 -14.07 2.58
CA SER A 90 13.90 -15.01 2.27
C SER A 90 14.64 -14.63 0.99
N ASP A 91 13.98 -13.90 0.08
CA ASP A 91 14.43 -13.75 -1.30
C ASP A 91 15.16 -12.42 -1.52
N TYR A 92 15.01 -11.44 -0.61
CA TYR A 92 15.51 -10.08 -0.82
C TYR A 92 17.01 -10.02 -1.12
N MET A 93 17.86 -10.76 -0.39
CA MET A 93 19.31 -10.75 -0.65
C MET A 93 19.63 -11.23 -2.06
N SER A 94 19.00 -12.32 -2.49
CA SER A 94 19.21 -12.90 -3.82
C SER A 94 18.66 -12.02 -4.94
N ILE A 95 17.58 -11.27 -4.69
CA ILE A 95 17.04 -10.29 -5.64
C ILE A 95 17.96 -9.08 -5.74
N LEU A 96 18.44 -8.54 -4.62
CA LEU A 96 19.39 -7.43 -4.66
C LEU A 96 20.70 -7.80 -5.36
N GLN A 97 21.18 -9.03 -5.16
CA GLN A 97 22.34 -9.54 -5.89
C GLN A 97 22.07 -9.60 -7.39
N LEU A 98 20.92 -10.14 -7.81
CA LEU A 98 20.49 -10.17 -9.21
C LEU A 98 20.50 -8.76 -9.84
N PHE A 99 19.90 -7.77 -9.17
CA PHE A 99 19.87 -6.40 -9.67
C PHE A 99 21.27 -5.76 -9.73
N SER A 100 22.08 -5.95 -8.69
CA SER A 100 23.47 -5.46 -8.64
C SER A 100 24.33 -6.03 -9.78
N GLU A 101 24.23 -7.34 -10.03
CA GLU A 101 24.95 -8.03 -11.12
C GLU A 101 24.50 -7.57 -12.51
N ASN A 102 23.30 -7.02 -12.64
CA ASN A 102 22.75 -6.45 -13.88
C ASN A 102 22.92 -4.91 -13.95
N GLY A 103 23.81 -4.34 -13.13
CA GLY A 103 24.22 -2.93 -13.25
C GLY A 103 23.27 -1.92 -12.60
N PHE A 104 22.34 -2.37 -11.77
CA PHE A 104 21.48 -1.47 -10.99
C PHE A 104 22.17 -1.08 -9.67
N GLU A 105 21.93 0.14 -9.21
CA GLU A 105 22.30 0.52 -7.85
C GLU A 105 21.27 -0.04 -6.87
N VAL A 106 21.73 -0.71 -5.81
CA VAL A 106 20.88 -1.31 -4.79
C VAL A 106 21.24 -0.79 -3.40
N GLN A 107 20.23 -0.57 -2.56
CA GLN A 107 20.44 -0.14 -1.17
C GLN A 107 19.50 -0.89 -0.23
N VAL A 108 20.03 -1.39 0.89
CA VAL A 108 19.20 -1.91 1.98
C VAL A 108 18.85 -0.75 2.90
N TYR A 109 17.62 -0.26 2.82
CA TYR A 109 17.14 0.88 3.62
C TYR A 109 16.85 0.47 5.06
N ASP A 110 16.17 -0.67 5.23
CA ASP A 110 15.87 -1.26 6.52
C ASP A 110 15.75 -2.77 6.38
N VAL A 111 16.68 -3.50 7.01
CA VAL A 111 16.77 -4.98 6.95
C VAL A 111 15.49 -5.69 7.41
N ARG A 112 14.56 -4.99 8.08
CA ARG A 112 13.30 -5.54 8.56
C ARG A 112 12.20 -5.52 7.49
N TRP A 113 12.25 -4.58 6.55
CA TRP A 113 11.09 -4.36 5.66
C TRP A 113 11.38 -3.81 4.25
N LEU A 114 12.47 -3.06 4.01
CA LEU A 114 12.67 -2.33 2.77
C LEU A 114 14.11 -2.40 2.23
N ALA A 115 14.21 -2.73 0.95
CA ALA A 115 15.35 -2.37 0.11
C ALA A 115 14.87 -1.52 -1.07
N LYS A 116 15.81 -0.86 -1.74
CA LYS A 116 15.52 -0.04 -2.92
C LYS A 116 16.46 -0.38 -4.06
N ILE A 117 15.94 -0.32 -5.28
CA ILE A 117 16.69 -0.46 -6.53
C ILE A 117 16.59 0.86 -7.26
N PHE A 118 17.70 1.38 -7.76
CA PHE A 118 17.80 2.71 -8.34
C PHE A 118 18.30 2.68 -9.78
N ARG A 119 17.85 3.67 -10.53
CA ARG A 119 18.45 4.08 -11.80
C ARG A 119 18.20 5.56 -12.06
N GLY A 120 19.29 6.34 -12.11
CA GLY A 120 19.19 7.79 -12.30
C GLY A 120 18.36 8.43 -11.18
N GLY A 121 17.28 9.13 -11.54
CA GLY A 121 16.37 9.77 -10.58
C GLY A 121 15.21 8.90 -10.10
N TYR A 122 15.13 7.64 -10.55
CA TYR A 122 14.01 6.74 -10.28
C TYR A 122 14.40 5.60 -9.34
N TYR A 123 13.41 5.09 -8.61
CA TYR A 123 13.60 3.96 -7.71
C TYR A 123 12.39 3.02 -7.67
N ILE A 124 12.67 1.80 -7.23
CA ILE A 124 11.71 0.72 -6.95
C ILE A 124 11.83 0.39 -5.47
N ASP A 125 10.69 0.28 -4.79
CA ASP A 125 10.62 -0.17 -3.40
C ASP A 125 10.47 -1.68 -3.38
N LEU A 126 11.50 -2.36 -2.88
CA LEU A 126 11.51 -3.81 -2.69
C LEU A 126 11.08 -4.10 -1.24
N ILE A 127 9.80 -4.39 -1.08
CA ILE A 127 9.10 -4.49 0.19
C ILE A 127 8.94 -5.95 0.58
N PHE A 128 9.31 -6.28 1.80
CA PHE A 128 9.14 -7.64 2.35
C PHE A 128 8.46 -7.66 3.73
N SER A 129 8.18 -6.47 4.29
CA SER A 129 7.31 -6.27 5.45
C SER A 129 6.79 -4.83 5.44
N SER A 130 5.90 -4.47 6.36
CA SER A 130 5.58 -3.06 6.63
C SER A 130 6.56 -2.44 7.64
N VAL A 131 6.62 -1.11 7.72
CA VAL A 131 7.51 -0.37 8.66
C VAL A 131 7.34 -0.81 10.12
N ASN A 132 6.12 -1.21 10.49
CA ASN A 132 5.73 -1.68 11.82
C ASN A 132 5.87 -3.21 11.99
N ASN A 133 6.41 -3.89 10.97
CA ASN A 133 6.63 -5.33 10.88
C ASN A 133 5.36 -6.20 11.04
N ILE A 134 4.18 -5.66 10.73
CA ILE A 134 2.90 -6.36 10.80
C ILE A 134 2.59 -7.08 9.49
N CYS A 135 2.75 -6.39 8.35
CA CYS A 135 2.39 -6.90 7.03
C CYS A 135 3.58 -7.61 6.38
N ARG A 136 4.09 -8.65 7.06
CA ARG A 136 5.19 -9.47 6.52
C ARG A 136 4.68 -10.31 5.35
N VAL A 137 5.41 -10.29 4.24
CA VAL A 137 5.03 -11.05 3.04
C VAL A 137 5.24 -12.53 3.29
N ASP A 138 4.17 -13.32 3.09
CA ASP A 138 4.13 -14.77 3.27
C ASP A 138 3.47 -15.45 2.05
N ASP A 139 3.40 -16.78 2.05
CA ASP A 139 2.87 -17.58 0.93
C ASP A 139 1.40 -17.27 0.60
N SER A 140 0.62 -16.82 1.58
CA SER A 140 -0.80 -16.54 1.38
C SER A 140 -1.04 -15.32 0.48
N TRP A 141 -0.09 -14.37 0.42
CA TRP A 141 -0.15 -13.22 -0.48
C TRP A 141 -0.17 -13.68 -1.94
N PHE A 142 0.71 -14.62 -2.29
CA PHE A 142 0.81 -15.18 -3.64
C PHE A 142 -0.40 -16.04 -4.01
N THR A 143 -0.96 -16.76 -3.04
CA THR A 143 -2.14 -17.61 -3.25
C THR A 143 -3.39 -16.78 -3.57
N ARG A 144 -3.47 -15.55 -3.07
CA ARG A 144 -4.60 -14.62 -3.29
C ARG A 144 -4.28 -13.52 -4.30
N ALA A 145 -3.13 -13.57 -4.96
CA ALA A 145 -2.70 -12.55 -5.88
C ALA A 145 -3.67 -12.38 -7.05
N ALA A 146 -3.92 -11.12 -7.42
CA ALA A 146 -4.69 -10.80 -8.61
C ALA A 146 -3.78 -10.83 -9.84
N LYS A 147 -4.25 -11.42 -10.93
CA LYS A 147 -3.54 -11.35 -12.21
C LYS A 147 -3.86 -10.04 -12.91
N GLY A 148 -2.86 -9.47 -13.58
CA GLY A 148 -3.05 -8.29 -14.41
C GLY A 148 -1.84 -8.03 -15.30
N LYS A 149 -1.81 -6.84 -15.89
CA LYS A 149 -0.73 -6.42 -16.78
C LYS A 149 0.01 -5.22 -16.23
N PHE A 150 1.32 -5.19 -16.51
CA PHE A 150 2.16 -4.02 -16.36
C PHE A 150 2.92 -3.80 -17.67
N GLY A 151 2.41 -2.90 -18.51
CA GLY A 151 2.82 -2.82 -19.90
C GLY A 151 2.43 -4.08 -20.65
N ASP A 152 3.41 -4.69 -21.31
CA ASP A 152 3.21 -5.95 -22.04
C ASP A 152 3.40 -7.20 -21.16
N GLU A 153 3.84 -7.04 -19.91
CA GLU A 153 4.14 -8.15 -19.00
C GLU A 153 2.91 -8.58 -18.19
N GLU A 154 2.66 -9.89 -18.15
CA GLU A 154 1.69 -10.49 -17.23
C GLU A 154 2.31 -10.56 -15.84
N VAL A 155 1.67 -9.94 -14.85
CA VAL A 155 2.20 -9.83 -13.49
C VAL A 155 1.13 -10.19 -12.46
N LEU A 156 1.61 -10.48 -11.25
CA LEU A 156 0.77 -10.65 -10.09
C LEU A 156 0.73 -9.35 -9.29
N PHE A 157 -0.46 -8.95 -8.88
CA PHE A 157 -0.71 -7.83 -7.97
C PHE A 157 -1.11 -8.35 -6.59
N LEU A 158 -0.86 -7.56 -5.55
CA LEU A 158 -1.45 -7.79 -4.24
C LEU A 158 -2.97 -7.95 -4.35
N SER A 159 -3.53 -8.86 -3.55
CA SER A 159 -4.99 -8.96 -3.37
C SER A 159 -5.55 -7.62 -2.85
N ALA A 160 -6.83 -7.35 -3.11
CA ALA A 160 -7.45 -6.14 -2.60
C ALA A 160 -7.48 -6.14 -1.05
N GLU A 161 -7.65 -7.30 -0.44
CA GLU A 161 -7.61 -7.50 1.01
C GLU A 161 -6.24 -7.18 1.60
N ASP A 162 -5.14 -7.70 1.00
CA ASP A 162 -3.79 -7.40 1.49
C ASP A 162 -3.40 -5.94 1.27
N LEU A 163 -3.90 -5.30 0.19
CA LEU A 163 -3.74 -3.85 0.00
C LEU A 163 -4.46 -3.05 1.08
N ILE A 164 -5.72 -3.38 1.37
CA ILE A 164 -6.48 -2.73 2.43
C ILE A 164 -5.75 -2.92 3.76
N TRP A 165 -5.33 -4.14 4.07
CA TRP A 165 -4.59 -4.45 5.29
C TRP A 165 -3.32 -3.60 5.45
N CYS A 166 -2.49 -3.51 4.41
CA CYS A 166 -1.28 -2.66 4.44
C CYS A 166 -1.62 -1.19 4.63
N LYS A 167 -2.60 -0.69 3.88
CA LYS A 167 -2.98 0.73 3.86
C LYS A 167 -3.67 1.16 5.15
N SER A 168 -4.32 0.26 5.88
CA SER A 168 -4.94 0.54 7.18
C SER A 168 -3.94 1.04 8.23
N TYR A 169 -2.63 0.81 8.04
CA TYR A 169 -1.58 1.31 8.94
C TYR A 169 -0.94 2.63 8.49
N ILE A 170 -1.41 3.25 7.41
CA ILE A 170 -0.83 4.49 6.87
C ILE A 170 -1.71 5.69 7.25
N TRP A 171 -1.47 6.25 8.44
CA TRP A 171 -2.21 7.40 8.99
C TRP A 171 -1.26 8.54 9.37
N ASN A 172 -0.22 8.74 8.56
CA ASN A 172 0.75 9.79 8.79
C ASN A 172 0.16 11.17 8.48
N ARG A 173 0.66 12.20 9.17
CA ARG A 173 0.29 13.60 8.88
C ARG A 173 0.40 13.96 7.39
N GLU A 174 1.48 13.54 6.75
CA GLU A 174 1.78 13.86 5.34
C GLU A 174 1.22 12.82 4.36
N ARG A 175 0.74 11.67 4.86
CA ARG A 175 0.23 10.57 4.04
C ARG A 175 -0.81 9.75 4.81
N PHE A 176 -2.04 9.81 4.34
CA PHE A 176 -3.15 9.00 4.81
C PHE A 176 -3.76 8.24 3.63
N ASP A 177 -3.78 6.90 3.69
CA ASP A 177 -4.23 6.06 2.57
C ASP A 177 -5.73 5.70 2.65
N GLY A 178 -6.53 6.29 3.57
CA GLY A 178 -7.95 5.95 3.71
C GLY A 178 -8.81 6.22 2.46
N ALA A 179 -8.42 7.19 1.62
CA ALA A 179 -9.09 7.39 0.33
C ALA A 179 -8.86 6.19 -0.62
N ASP A 180 -7.69 5.57 -0.58
CA ASP A 180 -7.40 4.38 -1.39
C ASP A 180 -8.22 3.19 -0.93
N ILE A 181 -8.31 2.99 0.39
CA ILE A 181 -9.15 1.94 0.99
C ILE A 181 -10.61 2.15 0.57
N ASN A 182 -11.11 3.37 0.70
CA ASN A 182 -12.46 3.73 0.29
C ASN A 182 -12.74 3.43 -1.19
N HIS A 183 -11.80 3.72 -2.10
CA HIS A 183 -11.98 3.39 -3.51
C HIS A 183 -11.89 1.88 -3.79
N LEU A 184 -11.00 1.16 -3.09
CA LEU A 184 -10.96 -0.31 -3.17
C LEU A 184 -12.29 -0.92 -2.73
N LEU A 185 -12.83 -0.47 -1.59
CA LEU A 185 -14.14 -0.91 -1.09
C LEU A 185 -15.26 -0.58 -2.08
N LEU A 186 -15.28 0.62 -2.64
CA LEU A 186 -16.30 1.01 -3.62
C LEU A 186 -16.24 0.13 -4.89
N SER A 187 -15.03 -0.16 -5.38
CA SER A 187 -14.82 -0.89 -6.64
C SER A 187 -15.00 -2.40 -6.51
N VAL A 188 -14.45 -3.01 -5.46
CA VAL A 188 -14.37 -4.49 -5.33
C VAL A 188 -14.87 -5.01 -3.99
N GLY A 189 -15.45 -4.16 -3.13
CA GLY A 189 -15.85 -4.54 -1.76
C GLY A 189 -16.86 -5.69 -1.65
N GLU A 190 -17.75 -5.86 -2.63
CA GLU A 190 -18.68 -7.02 -2.66
C GLU A 190 -17.99 -8.35 -2.96
N GLN A 191 -16.78 -8.32 -3.54
CA GLN A 191 -16.01 -9.50 -3.94
C GLN A 191 -14.97 -9.89 -2.90
N LEU A 192 -14.75 -9.05 -1.88
CA LEU A 192 -13.75 -9.30 -0.85
C LEU A 192 -14.10 -10.49 0.02
N ASP A 193 -13.08 -11.26 0.36
CA ASP A 193 -13.13 -12.20 1.47
C ASP A 193 -13.02 -11.43 2.80
N TRP A 194 -14.16 -10.92 3.27
CA TRP A 194 -14.25 -10.15 4.52
C TRP A 194 -13.80 -10.92 5.76
N LYS A 195 -13.85 -12.25 5.74
CA LYS A 195 -13.33 -13.07 6.85
C LYS A 195 -11.81 -13.03 6.86
N TYR A 196 -11.18 -13.21 5.70
CA TYR A 196 -9.74 -13.09 5.55
C TYR A 196 -9.24 -11.68 5.93
N LEU A 197 -9.93 -10.63 5.47
CA LEU A 197 -9.58 -9.26 5.84
C LEU A 197 -9.69 -9.03 7.36
N LEU A 198 -10.76 -9.54 7.99
CA LEU A 198 -10.88 -9.51 9.44
C LEU A 198 -9.75 -10.28 10.12
N GLU A 199 -9.40 -11.49 9.65
CA GLU A 199 -8.29 -12.28 10.20
C GLU A 199 -6.96 -11.52 10.17
N ARG A 200 -6.65 -10.83 9.06
CA ARG A 200 -5.44 -9.99 8.92
C ARG A 200 -5.43 -8.80 9.88
N LEU A 201 -6.59 -8.19 10.11
CA LEU A 201 -6.75 -7.01 10.97
C LEU A 201 -7.17 -7.34 12.40
N ASP A 202 -7.41 -8.59 12.76
CA ASP A 202 -7.99 -8.99 14.05
C ASP A 202 -7.24 -8.42 15.27
N PRO A 203 -5.88 -8.44 15.31
CA PRO A 203 -5.14 -7.83 16.43
C PRO A 203 -5.38 -6.31 16.60
N HIS A 204 -5.75 -5.64 15.51
CA HIS A 204 -5.97 -4.19 15.42
C HIS A 204 -7.33 -3.88 14.77
N TRP A 205 -8.36 -4.66 15.14
CA TRP A 205 -9.69 -4.55 14.56
C TRP A 205 -10.31 -3.16 14.69
N HIS A 206 -9.82 -2.33 15.63
CA HIS A 206 -10.13 -0.90 15.74
C HIS A 206 -9.90 -0.14 14.44
N LEU A 207 -8.82 -0.43 13.71
CA LEU A 207 -8.52 0.19 12.44
C LEU A 207 -9.54 -0.22 11.38
N LEU A 208 -9.91 -1.51 11.33
CA LEU A 208 -10.96 -1.99 10.42
C LEU A 208 -12.31 -1.31 10.70
N LEU A 209 -12.69 -1.18 11.98
CA LEU A 209 -13.92 -0.48 12.36
C LEU A 209 -13.86 1.01 11.95
N ALA A 210 -12.73 1.67 12.17
CA ALA A 210 -12.55 3.07 11.79
C ALA A 210 -12.69 3.27 10.27
N GLU A 211 -12.06 2.40 9.45
CA GLU A 211 -12.19 2.45 7.99
C GLU A 211 -13.63 2.15 7.53
N ILE A 212 -14.34 1.19 8.16
CA ILE A 212 -15.75 0.93 7.86
C ILE A 212 -16.62 2.16 8.15
N LEU A 213 -16.43 2.81 9.30
CA LEU A 213 -17.18 4.02 9.65
C LEU A 213 -16.87 5.17 8.69
N LEU A 214 -15.60 5.33 8.31
CA LEU A 214 -15.19 6.31 7.31
C LEU A 214 -15.85 6.03 5.95
N PHE A 215 -15.87 4.78 5.51
CA PHE A 215 -16.54 4.37 4.27
C PHE A 215 -18.04 4.65 4.29
N GLN A 216 -18.73 4.35 5.40
CA GLN A 216 -20.15 4.68 5.58
C GLN A 216 -20.43 6.19 5.49
N PHE A 217 -19.53 7.00 6.03
CA PHE A 217 -19.62 8.46 5.96
C PHE A 217 -19.41 8.98 4.52
N VAL A 218 -18.41 8.44 3.81
CA VAL A 218 -18.08 8.88 2.45
C VAL A 218 -19.09 8.37 1.42
N TYR A 219 -19.58 7.14 1.56
CA TYR A 219 -20.52 6.48 0.62
C TYR A 219 -21.80 5.99 1.32
N PRO A 220 -22.66 6.91 1.80
CA PRO A 220 -23.88 6.56 2.52
C PRO A 220 -24.90 5.79 1.67
N ASN A 221 -24.80 5.83 0.33
CA ASN A 221 -25.64 5.07 -0.58
C ASN A 221 -25.19 3.61 -0.72
N ASP A 222 -23.89 3.36 -0.72
CA ASP A 222 -23.31 2.08 -1.14
C ASP A 222 -22.99 1.13 0.02
N TYR A 223 -22.71 1.66 1.22
CA TYR A 223 -22.16 0.85 2.31
C TYR A 223 -23.01 -0.36 2.70
N ARG A 224 -24.35 -0.26 2.62
CA ARG A 224 -25.24 -1.37 2.99
C ARG A 224 -25.11 -2.58 2.08
N ARG A 225 -24.78 -2.34 0.81
CA ARG A 225 -24.57 -3.40 -0.19
C ARG A 225 -23.17 -4.01 -0.03
N ILE A 226 -22.18 -3.17 0.26
CA ILE A 226 -20.76 -3.55 0.23
C ILE A 226 -20.28 -4.16 1.55
N ILE A 227 -20.62 -3.55 2.68
CA ILE A 227 -20.14 -3.97 4.00
C ILE A 227 -21.10 -5.02 4.58
N PRO A 228 -20.63 -6.25 4.86
CA PRO A 228 -21.48 -7.26 5.47
C PRO A 228 -21.94 -6.85 6.87
N GLN A 229 -23.24 -6.93 7.12
CA GLN A 229 -23.81 -6.54 8.41
C GLN A 229 -23.20 -7.31 9.59
N TRP A 230 -22.92 -8.62 9.41
CA TRP A 230 -22.32 -9.46 10.46
C TRP A 230 -20.96 -8.92 10.93
N LEU A 231 -20.17 -8.32 10.03
CA LEU A 231 -18.85 -7.79 10.35
C LEU A 231 -18.98 -6.53 11.19
N PHE A 232 -19.87 -5.62 10.80
CA PHE A 232 -20.15 -4.42 11.56
C PHE A 232 -20.67 -4.76 12.97
N ASP A 233 -21.62 -5.69 13.06
CA ASP A 233 -22.20 -6.12 14.33
C ASP A 233 -21.12 -6.74 15.26
N GLU A 234 -20.25 -7.60 14.72
CA GLU A 234 -19.10 -8.18 15.45
C GLU A 234 -18.16 -7.10 16.00
N LEU A 235 -17.75 -6.14 15.17
CA LEU A 235 -16.83 -5.07 15.57
C LEU A 235 -17.46 -4.13 16.62
N MET A 236 -18.75 -3.84 16.50
CA MET A 236 -19.48 -3.04 17.48
C MET A 236 -19.65 -3.78 18.82
N ILE A 237 -19.87 -5.10 18.80
CA ILE A 237 -19.89 -5.93 20.01
C ILE A 237 -18.53 -5.85 20.71
N ARG A 238 -17.42 -6.01 19.97
CA ARG A 238 -16.06 -5.90 20.53
C ARG A 238 -15.81 -4.51 21.14
N ALA A 239 -16.19 -3.44 20.45
CA ALA A 239 -16.07 -2.07 20.95
C ALA A 239 -16.84 -1.86 22.26
N ASN A 240 -18.06 -2.37 22.34
CA ASN A 240 -18.86 -2.28 23.56
C ASN A 240 -18.25 -3.11 24.72
N GLN A 241 -17.72 -4.30 24.43
CA GLN A 241 -17.08 -5.16 25.42
C GLN A 241 -15.81 -4.54 26.03
N GLN A 242 -15.10 -3.66 25.33
CA GLN A 242 -13.91 -2.99 25.89
C GLN A 242 -14.22 -2.18 27.15
N TYR A 243 -15.42 -1.60 27.26
CA TYR A 243 -15.84 -0.86 28.46
C TYR A 243 -16.15 -1.76 29.65
N GLN A 244 -16.26 -3.07 29.44
CA GLN A 244 -16.45 -4.07 30.50
C GLN A 244 -15.12 -4.57 31.06
N LEU A 245 -14.00 -4.29 30.38
CA LEU A 245 -12.67 -4.71 30.81
C LEU A 245 -12.07 -3.72 31.81
N PRO A 246 -11.26 -4.19 32.78
CA PRO A 246 -10.48 -3.31 33.63
C PRO A 246 -9.43 -2.54 32.79
N ALA A 247 -9.06 -1.36 33.27
CA ALA A 247 -7.98 -0.59 32.66
C ALA A 247 -6.66 -1.38 32.70
N PRO A 248 -5.87 -1.39 31.61
CA PRO A 248 -4.55 -2.00 31.61
C PRO A 248 -3.61 -1.35 32.64
N LEU A 249 -2.81 -2.16 33.35
CA LEU A 249 -1.79 -1.65 34.29
C LEU A 249 -0.65 -0.92 33.57
N GLN A 250 -0.37 -1.30 32.32
CA GLN A 250 0.69 -0.70 31.51
C GLN A 250 0.10 0.38 30.60
N LYS A 251 0.69 1.58 30.64
CA LYS A 251 0.37 2.65 29.70
C LYS A 251 1.03 2.35 28.35
N VAL A 252 0.31 1.69 27.45
CA VAL A 252 0.80 1.39 26.09
C VAL A 252 0.20 2.38 25.10
N CYS A 253 1.04 3.00 24.27
CA CYS A 253 0.59 3.78 23.12
C CYS A 253 0.78 2.96 21.84
N ARG A 254 -0.32 2.70 21.13
CA ARG A 254 -0.32 2.00 19.84
C ARG A 254 -0.19 2.94 18.64
N GLY A 255 -0.20 4.26 18.87
CA GLY A 255 -0.04 5.27 17.83
C GLY A 255 1.19 5.07 16.91
N PRO A 256 2.37 4.63 17.42
CA PRO A 256 3.52 4.31 16.58
C PRO A 256 3.27 3.23 15.50
N LEU A 257 2.22 2.41 15.63
CA LEU A 257 1.85 1.45 14.59
C LEU A 257 1.33 2.12 13.32
N ILE A 258 0.78 3.34 13.43
CA ILE A 258 0.16 4.08 12.32
C ILE A 258 0.87 5.42 12.00
N ASP A 259 1.57 6.02 12.97
CA ASP A 259 2.48 7.15 12.75
C ASP A 259 3.57 7.22 13.84
N ASN A 260 4.81 6.89 13.49
CA ASN A 260 5.95 6.96 14.42
C ASN A 260 6.39 8.39 14.78
N THR A 261 6.09 9.38 13.95
CA THR A 261 6.54 10.76 14.14
C THR A 261 5.58 11.52 15.04
N GLN A 262 4.28 11.48 14.74
CA GLN A 262 3.27 12.22 15.49
C GLN A 262 3.11 11.67 16.92
N TYR A 263 3.19 10.36 17.10
CA TYR A 263 3.12 9.71 18.42
C TYR A 263 4.46 9.56 19.13
N SER A 264 5.53 10.21 18.63
CA SER A 264 6.84 10.13 19.27
C SER A 264 6.88 10.80 20.64
N ILE A 265 6.04 11.82 20.87
CA ILE A 265 5.92 12.51 22.16
C ILE A 265 5.35 11.60 23.24
N ASP A 266 4.40 10.73 22.89
CA ASP A 266 3.77 9.77 23.78
C ASP A 266 4.82 8.85 24.42
N ILE A 267 5.76 8.39 23.60
CA ILE A 267 6.82 7.49 24.02
C ILE A 267 7.94 8.25 24.75
N LYS A 268 8.42 9.35 24.18
CA LYS A 268 9.62 10.05 24.67
C LYS A 268 9.37 10.95 25.87
N GLN A 269 8.16 11.45 26.04
CA GLN A 269 7.85 12.48 27.04
C GLN A 269 6.67 12.11 27.95
N LEU A 270 5.68 11.36 27.45
CA LEU A 270 4.47 11.02 28.22
C LEU A 270 4.52 9.63 28.90
N ASP A 271 5.68 8.97 28.84
CA ASP A 271 5.97 7.68 29.48
C ASP A 271 4.96 6.57 29.07
N TYR A 272 4.61 6.53 27.79
CA TYR A 272 3.91 5.39 27.21
C TYR A 272 4.89 4.37 26.64
N LYS A 273 4.59 3.09 26.84
CA LYS A 273 5.31 1.97 26.22
C LYS A 273 4.88 1.80 24.76
N SER A 274 5.84 1.49 23.89
CA SER A 274 5.59 1.13 22.49
C SER A 274 5.33 -0.39 22.34
N CYS A 275 4.84 -0.79 21.16
CA CYS A 275 4.42 -2.17 20.85
C CYS A 275 5.59 -3.14 20.55
N THR A 276 6.84 -2.67 20.46
CA THR A 276 8.01 -3.52 20.22
C THR A 276 8.81 -3.77 21.50
N ILE A 277 9.30 -5.00 21.67
CA ILE A 277 10.23 -5.38 22.76
C ILE A 277 11.61 -4.81 22.43
N MET A 278 11.88 -3.59 22.91
CA MET A 278 13.08 -3.15 23.63
C MET A 278 13.09 -1.62 23.65
N THR A 279 12.78 -0.94 24.77
CA THR A 279 13.48 -0.69 26.05
C THR A 279 14.31 0.59 26.04
N ILE A 280 13.91 1.47 26.97
CA ILE A 280 14.70 2.51 27.69
C ILE A 280 15.42 3.52 26.79
#